data_AF-A0A7V4J547-F1
#
_entry.id   AF-A0A7V4J547-F1
#
_cell.length_a   1.000
_cell.length_b   1.000
_cell.length_c   1.000
_cell.angle_alpha   90.00
_cell.angle_beta   90.00
_cell.angle_gamma   90.00
#
_symmetry.space_group_name_H-M   'P 1'
#
loop_
_entity.id
_entity.type
_entity.pdbx_description
1 polymer ?
#
loop_
_entity_poly.entity_id
_entity_poly.type
_entity_poly.pdbx_seq_one_letter_code
_entity_poly.pdbx_strand_id
1 'polypeptide(L)'
;MLEIAWLMLLFAALGVGPALLFAWLVRTARQRAAILLLTTLVLISVGGALNLTYGVGVGIFGGALSCLVPPIVAVSVISILATRARTWQLVRQDPRRRRLYVAGAVLVPLLQLAPLAGEFAIVTACDALNRQAGDTVVRALQAYRADQQAYPQDLAALSPEYLERLPPPRCFAPFGWFRGLNAFLPTPGLADPATDGTFHLERCPYERATLLTVPSIRLEFIQRCNLETGDWSRVSFLDGACSYLP
;
A
#
# COMPACT_ATOMS: atom_id res chain seq x y z
N MET A 1 -15.34 8.37 -21.72
CA MET A 1 -14.19 8.21 -22.65
C MET A 1 -13.25 9.41 -22.68
N LEU A 2 -13.75 10.66 -22.66
CA LEU A 2 -12.90 11.87 -22.66
C LEU A 2 -11.92 11.95 -21.47
N GLU A 3 -12.35 11.54 -20.28
CA GLU A 3 -11.52 11.57 -19.06
C GLU A 3 -10.33 10.59 -19.10
N ILE A 4 -10.53 9.42 -19.72
CA ILE A 4 -9.47 8.41 -19.88
C ILE A 4 -8.37 8.93 -20.82
N ALA A 5 -8.74 9.64 -21.89
CA ALA A 5 -7.78 10.23 -22.82
C ALA A 5 -6.93 11.33 -22.17
N TRP A 6 -7.55 12.17 -21.33
CA TRP A 6 -6.83 13.20 -20.56
C TRP A 6 -5.85 12.58 -19.56
N LEU A 7 -6.25 11.53 -18.86
CA LEU A 7 -5.38 10.76 -17.98
C LEU A 7 -4.20 10.18 -18.76
N MET A 8 -4.43 9.53 -19.91
CA MET A 8 -3.36 9.00 -20.76
C MET A 8 -2.37 10.07 -21.25
N LEU A 9 -2.86 11.26 -21.61
CA LEU A 9 -2.00 12.39 -21.99
C LEU A 9 -1.16 12.90 -20.82
N LEU A 10 -1.76 13.01 -19.64
CA LEU A 10 -1.04 13.38 -18.41
C LEU A 10 0.06 12.35 -18.11
N PHE A 11 -0.20 11.05 -18.32
CA PHE A 11 0.78 9.97 -18.12
C PHE A 11 1.93 10.02 -19.12
N ALA A 12 1.63 10.25 -20.40
CA ALA A 12 2.67 10.45 -21.39
C ALA A 12 3.55 11.66 -21.02
N ALA A 13 2.94 12.75 -20.55
CA ALA A 13 3.67 13.94 -20.12
C ALA A 13 4.57 13.68 -18.88
N LEU A 14 4.08 12.92 -17.89
CA LEU A 14 4.81 12.66 -16.65
C LEU A 14 5.89 11.56 -16.77
N GLY A 15 5.69 10.57 -17.64
CA GLY A 15 6.65 9.47 -17.84
C GLY A 15 7.62 9.70 -19.01
N VAL A 16 7.07 10.00 -20.18
CA VAL A 16 7.83 10.10 -21.44
C VAL A 16 8.54 11.44 -21.54
N GLY A 17 7.87 12.52 -21.11
CA GLY A 17 8.41 13.88 -21.11
C GLY A 17 9.78 13.98 -20.44
N PRO A 18 9.93 13.59 -19.15
CA PRO A 18 11.20 13.66 -18.45
C PRO A 18 12.28 12.76 -19.06
N ALA A 19 11.93 11.57 -19.54
CA ALA A 19 12.89 10.65 -20.17
C ALA A 19 13.43 11.21 -21.49
N LEU A 20 12.56 11.78 -22.34
CA LEU A 20 12.96 12.44 -23.59
C LEU A 20 13.75 13.72 -23.32
N LEU A 21 13.33 14.54 -22.34
CA LEU A 21 14.05 15.74 -21.92
C LEU A 21 15.46 15.38 -21.41
N PHE A 22 15.58 14.33 -20.59
CA PHE A 22 16.87 13.84 -20.11
C PHE A 22 17.77 13.41 -21.28
N ALA A 23 17.26 12.59 -22.20
CA ALA A 23 18.01 12.14 -23.38
C ALA A 23 18.47 13.33 -24.25
N TRP A 24 17.61 14.33 -24.42
CA TRP A 24 17.93 15.57 -25.14
C TRP A 24 18.99 16.42 -24.42
N LEU A 25 18.91 16.58 -23.10
CA LEU A 25 19.90 17.31 -22.30
C LEU A 25 21.28 16.65 -22.33
N VAL A 26 21.33 15.32 -22.27
CA VAL A 26 22.58 14.56 -22.43
C VAL A 26 23.15 14.74 -23.85
N ARG A 27 22.29 14.74 -24.87
CA ARG A 27 22.69 14.96 -26.27
C ARG A 27 23.26 16.35 -26.51
N THR A 28 22.66 17.39 -25.92
CA THR A 28 23.07 18.80 -26.08
C THR A 28 24.23 19.21 -25.16
N ALA A 29 24.92 18.26 -24.53
CA ALA A 29 26.04 18.50 -23.62
C ALA A 29 25.69 19.33 -22.37
N ARG A 30 24.41 19.49 -22.02
CA ARG A 30 23.96 20.28 -20.87
C ARG A 30 23.96 19.45 -19.58
N GLN A 31 25.15 19.01 -19.15
CA GLN A 31 25.30 18.08 -18.02
C GLN A 31 24.68 18.60 -16.71
N ARG A 32 24.84 19.90 -16.40
CA ARG A 32 24.27 20.51 -15.18
C ARG A 32 22.73 20.42 -15.16
N ALA A 33 22.09 20.69 -16.30
CA ALA A 33 20.64 20.62 -16.42
C ALA A 33 20.14 19.17 -16.32
N ALA A 34 20.87 18.20 -16.88
CA ALA A 34 20.54 16.78 -16.75
C ALA A 34 20.64 16.29 -15.29
N ILE A 35 21.66 16.72 -14.55
CA ILE A 35 21.80 16.41 -13.11
C ILE A 35 20.68 17.06 -12.30
N LEU A 36 20.36 18.32 -12.57
CA LEU A 36 19.27 19.03 -11.91
C LEU A 36 17.94 18.30 -12.15
N LEU A 37 17.64 17.92 -13.38
CA LEU A 37 16.43 17.15 -13.73
C LEU A 37 16.36 15.83 -12.95
N LEU A 38 17.44 15.04 -12.92
CA LEU A 38 17.47 13.79 -12.18
C LEU A 38 17.25 14.02 -10.67
N THR A 39 17.88 15.04 -10.10
CA THR A 39 17.74 15.38 -8.68
C THR A 39 16.31 15.79 -8.36
N THR A 40 15.68 16.61 -9.21
CA THR A 40 14.27 16.99 -9.07
C THR A 40 13.35 15.77 -9.16
N LEU A 41 13.60 14.84 -10.10
CA LEU A 41 12.83 13.61 -10.20
C LEU A 41 12.97 12.75 -8.94
N VAL A 42 14.18 12.61 -8.38
CA VAL A 42 14.40 11.92 -7.09
C VAL A 42 13.58 12.57 -5.98
N LEU A 43 13.66 13.90 -5.84
CA LEU A 43 12.94 14.62 -4.79
C LEU A 43 11.42 14.49 -4.93
N ILE A 44 10.89 14.54 -6.16
CA ILE A 44 9.46 14.32 -6.43
C ILE A 44 9.05 12.88 -6.09
N SER A 45 9.86 11.88 -6.49
CA SER A 45 9.57 10.48 -6.16
C SER A 45 9.58 10.22 -4.65
N VAL A 46 10.57 10.77 -3.93
CA VAL A 46 10.65 10.65 -2.46
C VAL A 46 9.50 11.39 -1.80
N GLY A 47 9.22 12.64 -2.20
CA GLY A 47 8.11 13.42 -1.67
C GLY A 47 6.75 12.79 -1.96
N GLY A 48 6.57 12.22 -3.15
CA GLY A 48 5.39 11.47 -3.55
C GLY A 48 5.21 10.20 -2.73
N ALA A 49 6.29 9.42 -2.51
CA ALA A 49 6.25 8.24 -1.65
C ALA A 49 5.90 8.61 -0.20
N LEU A 50 6.50 9.68 0.35
CA LEU A 50 6.18 10.17 1.69
C LEU A 50 4.72 10.65 1.78
N ASN A 51 4.22 11.37 0.78
CA ASN A 51 2.82 11.83 0.77
C ASN A 51 1.84 10.66 0.60
N LEU A 52 2.18 9.63 -0.17
CA LEU A 52 1.38 8.40 -0.24
C LEU A 52 1.38 7.62 1.08
N THR A 53 2.49 7.69 1.83
CA THR A 53 2.64 6.97 3.10
C THR A 53 2.00 7.69 4.29
N TYR A 54 2.14 9.02 4.34
CA TYR A 54 1.77 9.85 5.49
C TYR A 54 0.64 10.84 5.20
N GLY A 55 0.26 11.02 3.94
CA GLY A 55 -0.77 11.95 3.52
C GLY A 55 -2.18 11.39 3.66
N VAL A 56 -3.12 12.29 3.91
CA VAL A 56 -4.53 12.05 4.26
C VAL A 56 -5.37 11.41 3.12
N GLY A 57 -4.79 11.11 1.95
CA GLY A 57 -5.49 10.71 0.70
C GLY A 57 -5.29 9.27 0.23
N VAL A 58 -4.84 8.36 1.10
CA VAL A 58 -4.37 7.00 0.73
C VAL A 58 -5.42 6.12 0.03
N GLY A 59 -6.71 6.34 0.26
CA GLY A 59 -7.73 5.32 -0.01
C GLY A 59 -8.08 5.04 -1.48
N ILE A 60 -7.96 6.02 -2.39
CA ILE A 60 -8.47 5.86 -3.77
C ILE A 60 -7.40 6.27 -4.80
N PHE A 61 -6.70 7.38 -4.56
CA PHE A 61 -5.68 7.84 -5.49
C PHE A 61 -4.38 7.05 -5.40
N GLY A 62 -4.02 6.51 -4.22
CA GLY A 62 -2.81 5.71 -4.04
C GLY A 62 -2.82 4.41 -4.85
N GLY A 63 -3.90 3.63 -4.74
CA GLY A 63 -4.06 2.38 -5.49
C GLY A 63 -4.18 2.58 -7.00
N ALA A 64 -4.87 3.64 -7.45
CA ALA A 64 -4.93 3.96 -8.87
C ALA A 64 -3.55 4.33 -9.42
N LEU A 65 -2.76 5.12 -8.69
CA LEU A 65 -1.42 5.54 -9.10
C LEU A 65 -0.41 4.39 -9.11
N SER A 66 -0.50 3.42 -8.18
CA SER A 66 0.40 2.26 -8.17
C SER A 66 0.17 1.32 -9.35
N CYS A 67 -1.07 1.15 -9.81
CA CYS A 67 -1.39 0.44 -11.07
C CYS A 67 -0.80 1.10 -12.32
N LEU A 68 -0.51 2.41 -12.25
CA LEU A 68 0.01 3.21 -13.37
C LEU A 68 1.54 3.28 -13.40
N VAL A 69 2.20 2.86 -12.33
CA VAL A 69 3.67 2.79 -12.25
C VAL A 69 4.25 1.84 -13.33
N PRO A 70 3.78 0.59 -13.49
CA PRO A 70 4.34 -0.33 -14.49
C PRO A 70 4.34 0.18 -15.94
N PRO A 71 3.22 0.73 -16.49
CA PRO A 71 3.24 1.25 -17.86
C PRO A 71 4.15 2.47 -18.00
N ILE A 72 4.22 3.35 -16.98
CA ILE A 72 5.15 4.49 -16.98
C ILE A 72 6.60 4.00 -17.04
N VAL A 73 6.96 3.01 -16.22
CA VAL A 73 8.29 2.37 -16.24
C VAL A 73 8.60 1.78 -17.60
N ALA A 74 7.67 1.00 -18.17
CA ALA A 74 7.86 0.35 -19.46
C ALA A 74 8.11 1.37 -20.57
N VAL A 75 7.31 2.44 -20.66
CA VAL A 75 7.47 3.46 -21.70
C VAL A 75 8.75 4.27 -21.48
N SER A 76 9.13 4.58 -20.24
CA SER A 76 10.40 5.26 -19.95
C SER A 76 11.60 4.38 -20.34
N VAL A 77 11.60 3.09 -20.01
CA VAL A 77 12.64 2.14 -20.44
C VAL A 77 12.71 2.04 -21.96
N ILE A 78 11.56 1.86 -22.64
CA ILE A 78 11.50 1.79 -24.11
C ILE A 78 12.02 3.07 -24.74
N SER A 79 11.66 4.25 -24.22
CA SER A 79 12.13 5.55 -24.72
C SER A 79 13.65 5.69 -24.55
N ILE A 80 14.19 5.26 -23.42
CA ILE A 80 15.63 5.26 -23.15
C ILE A 80 16.35 4.29 -24.10
N LEU A 81 15.81 3.08 -24.31
CA LEU A 81 16.37 2.08 -25.23
C LEU A 81 16.28 2.54 -26.70
N ALA A 82 15.17 3.13 -27.11
CA ALA A 82 14.97 3.64 -28.47
C ALA A 82 15.93 4.81 -28.78
N THR A 83 16.16 5.69 -27.80
CA THR A 83 17.15 6.77 -27.95
C THR A 83 18.57 6.22 -27.97
N ARG A 84 18.88 5.14 -27.24
CA ARG A 84 20.20 4.50 -27.16
C ARG A 84 20.86 4.31 -28.52
N ALA A 85 20.15 3.82 -29.54
CA ALA A 85 20.72 3.57 -30.87
C ALA A 85 21.34 4.82 -31.50
N ARG A 86 20.74 6.01 -31.29
CA ARG A 86 21.24 7.29 -31.82
C ARG A 86 22.21 7.98 -30.86
N THR A 87 21.97 7.93 -29.56
CA THR A 87 22.81 8.63 -28.57
C THR A 87 24.11 7.89 -28.25
N TRP A 88 24.14 6.57 -28.39
CA TRP A 88 25.30 5.76 -28.00
C TRP A 88 26.57 6.07 -28.81
N GLN A 89 26.43 6.40 -30.10
CA GLN A 89 27.58 6.81 -30.92
C GLN A 89 28.20 8.12 -30.41
N LEU A 90 27.37 9.10 -30.04
CA LEU A 90 27.80 10.39 -29.48
C LEU A 90 28.38 10.25 -28.07
N VAL A 91 27.79 9.36 -27.26
CA VAL A 91 28.17 9.14 -25.86
C VAL A 91 29.45 8.32 -25.74
N ARG A 92 29.81 7.52 -26.75
CA ARG A 92 31.03 6.69 -26.75
C ARG A 92 32.31 7.53 -26.67
N GLN A 93 32.29 8.77 -27.16
CA GLN A 93 33.46 9.65 -27.19
C GLN A 93 33.76 10.33 -25.85
N ASP A 94 32.76 10.50 -24.96
CA ASP A 94 32.91 11.20 -23.67
C ASP A 94 32.54 10.29 -22.49
N PRO A 95 33.52 9.84 -21.67
CA PRO A 95 33.27 8.92 -20.57
C PRO A 95 32.37 9.50 -19.49
N ARG A 96 32.34 10.83 -19.29
CA ARG A 96 31.46 11.47 -18.30
C ARG A 96 30.00 11.41 -18.75
N ARG A 97 29.73 11.70 -20.03
CA ARG A 97 28.38 11.56 -20.61
C ARG A 97 27.89 10.12 -20.57
N ARG A 98 28.80 9.16 -20.80
CA ARG A 98 28.48 7.73 -20.71
C ARG A 98 28.02 7.34 -19.33
N ARG A 99 28.76 7.74 -18.29
CA ARG A 99 28.38 7.47 -16.89
C ARG A 99 27.02 8.09 -16.56
N LEU A 100 26.80 9.35 -16.95
CA LEU A 100 25.53 10.04 -16.69
C LEU A 100 24.34 9.38 -17.40
N TYR A 101 24.50 8.98 -18.66
CA TYR A 101 23.46 8.29 -19.41
C TYR A 101 23.11 6.93 -18.80
N VAL A 102 24.13 6.13 -18.42
CA VAL A 102 23.91 4.84 -17.75
C VAL A 102 23.24 5.03 -16.39
N ALA A 103 23.68 6.02 -15.60
CA ALA A 103 23.06 6.34 -14.32
C ALA A 103 21.58 6.71 -14.49
N GLY A 104 21.25 7.61 -15.42
CA GLY A 104 19.85 7.97 -15.70
C GLY A 104 19.02 6.81 -16.24
N ALA A 105 19.60 5.96 -17.10
CA ALA A 105 18.94 4.78 -17.65
C ALA A 105 18.53 3.75 -16.60
N VAL A 106 19.27 3.68 -15.49
CA VAL A 106 18.97 2.79 -14.35
C VAL A 106 18.11 3.49 -13.30
N LEU A 107 18.42 4.75 -12.99
CA LEU A 107 17.78 5.49 -11.92
C LEU A 107 16.33 5.85 -12.25
N VAL A 108 16.02 6.24 -13.49
CA VAL A 108 14.65 6.63 -13.88
C VAL A 108 13.65 5.47 -13.68
N PRO A 109 13.89 4.24 -14.18
CA PRO A 109 13.03 3.10 -13.89
C PRO A 109 12.94 2.75 -12.41
N LEU A 110 14.06 2.79 -11.67
CA LEU A 110 14.07 2.49 -10.23
C LEU A 110 13.23 3.48 -9.43
N LEU A 111 13.34 4.77 -9.72
CA LEU A 111 12.55 5.82 -9.06
C LEU A 111 11.06 5.69 -9.36
N GLN A 112 10.71 5.19 -10.54
CA GLN A 112 9.33 4.93 -10.89
C GLN A 112 8.80 3.68 -10.18
N LEU A 113 9.62 2.66 -9.90
CA LEU A 113 9.25 1.49 -9.09
C LEU A 113 9.21 1.76 -7.58
N ALA A 114 9.83 2.83 -7.11
CA ALA A 114 9.93 3.15 -5.69
C ALA A 114 8.58 3.23 -4.95
N PRO A 115 7.50 3.82 -5.51
CA PRO A 115 6.18 3.81 -4.87
C PRO A 115 5.62 2.40 -4.69
N LEU A 116 5.81 1.51 -5.68
CA LEU A 116 5.33 0.12 -5.61
C LEU A 116 6.09 -0.67 -4.53
N ALA A 117 7.42 -0.54 -4.52
CA ALA A 117 8.26 -1.18 -3.51
C ALA A 117 7.95 -0.64 -2.10
N GLY A 118 7.75 0.68 -1.99
CA GLY A 118 7.35 1.36 -0.76
C GLY A 118 6.01 0.86 -0.27
N GLU A 119 4.98 0.86 -1.12
CA GLU A 119 3.64 0.38 -0.78
C GLU A 119 3.69 -1.06 -0.28
N PHE A 120 4.37 -1.97 -0.99
CA PHE A 120 4.47 -3.36 -0.58
C PHE A 120 5.19 -3.52 0.77
N ALA A 121 6.30 -2.82 0.98
CA ALA A 121 7.06 -2.86 2.22
C ALA A 121 6.25 -2.29 3.39
N ILE A 122 5.56 -1.16 3.20
CA ILE A 122 4.72 -0.52 4.20
C ILE A 122 3.53 -1.41 4.55
N VAL A 123 2.81 -1.94 3.56
CA VAL A 123 1.69 -2.87 3.78
C VAL A 123 2.13 -4.08 4.57
N THR A 124 3.25 -4.70 4.17
CA THR A 124 3.74 -5.90 4.86
C THR A 124 4.18 -5.60 6.29
N ALA A 125 4.90 -4.51 6.51
CA ALA A 125 5.34 -4.09 7.84
C ALA A 125 4.16 -3.73 8.75
N CYS A 126 3.19 -2.99 8.22
CA CYS A 126 2.00 -2.61 8.96
C CYS A 126 1.10 -3.79 9.27
N ASP A 127 0.95 -4.72 8.33
CA ASP A 127 0.21 -5.94 8.59
C ASP A 127 0.88 -6.75 9.70
N ALA A 128 2.21 -6.88 9.70
CA ALA A 128 2.95 -7.52 10.78
C ALA A 128 2.77 -6.82 12.13
N LEU A 129 2.79 -5.48 12.17
CA LEU A 129 2.55 -4.71 13.39
C LEU A 129 1.11 -4.88 13.92
N ASN A 130 0.12 -4.91 13.03
CA ASN A 130 -1.27 -5.15 13.42
C ASN A 130 -1.49 -6.59 13.87
N ARG A 131 -0.83 -7.58 13.24
CA ARG A 131 -0.80 -8.97 13.73
C ARG A 131 -0.20 -9.06 15.12
N GLN A 132 0.91 -8.37 15.39
CA GLN A 132 1.52 -8.36 16.72
C GLN A 132 0.56 -7.82 17.81
N ALA A 133 -0.24 -6.80 17.47
CA ALA A 133 -1.30 -6.34 18.36
C ALA A 133 -2.42 -7.39 18.51
N GLY A 134 -2.81 -8.02 17.40
CA GLY A 134 -3.76 -9.13 17.38
C GLY A 134 -3.33 -10.33 18.20
N ASP A 135 -2.06 -10.72 18.19
CA ASP A 135 -1.50 -11.82 18.99
C ASP A 135 -1.70 -11.60 20.50
N THR A 136 -1.78 -10.35 20.94
CA THR A 136 -2.11 -10.02 22.33
C THR A 136 -3.58 -10.33 22.63
N VAL A 137 -4.48 -10.02 21.70
CA VAL A 137 -5.90 -10.35 21.80
C VAL A 137 -6.15 -11.85 21.67
N VAL A 138 -5.46 -12.53 20.75
CA VAL A 138 -5.54 -13.99 20.55
C VAL A 138 -5.16 -14.73 21.84
N ARG A 139 -4.06 -14.34 22.50
CA ARG A 139 -3.65 -14.96 23.78
C ARG A 139 -4.69 -14.77 24.88
N ALA A 140 -5.31 -13.60 24.97
CA ALA A 140 -6.36 -13.34 25.93
C ALA A 140 -7.63 -14.17 25.65
N LEU A 141 -8.00 -14.32 24.37
CA LEU A 141 -9.11 -15.18 23.95
C LEU A 141 -8.85 -16.65 24.26
N GLN A 142 -7.62 -17.12 24.07
CA GLN A 142 -7.23 -18.49 24.40
C GLN A 142 -7.29 -18.74 25.91
N ALA A 143 -6.83 -17.79 26.73
CA ALA A 143 -6.96 -17.87 28.18
C ALA A 143 -8.44 -17.90 28.61
N TYR A 144 -9.26 -16.99 28.09
CA TYR A 144 -10.71 -16.99 28.34
C TYR A 144 -11.36 -18.34 27.98
N ARG A 145 -11.00 -18.92 26.83
CA ARG A 145 -11.52 -20.22 26.41
C ARG A 145 -11.05 -21.36 27.32
N ALA A 146 -9.83 -21.31 27.85
CA ALA A 146 -9.34 -22.32 28.77
C ALA A 146 -10.20 -22.36 30.05
N ASP A 147 -10.61 -21.19 30.54
CA ASP A 147 -11.38 -21.06 31.78
C ASP A 147 -12.89 -21.30 31.56
N GLN A 148 -13.46 -20.78 30.47
CA GLN A 148 -14.90 -20.82 30.18
C GLN A 148 -15.33 -21.93 29.20
N GLN A 149 -14.37 -22.70 28.67
CA GLN A 149 -14.54 -23.73 27.65
C GLN A 149 -15.14 -23.25 26.31
N ALA A 150 -15.30 -21.94 26.13
CA ALA A 150 -15.83 -21.31 24.92
C ALA A 150 -15.22 -19.92 24.70
N TYR A 151 -15.15 -19.47 23.44
CA TYR A 151 -14.81 -18.08 23.13
C TYR A 151 -15.97 -17.13 23.49
N PRO A 152 -15.68 -15.88 23.90
CA PRO A 152 -16.73 -14.93 24.26
C PRO A 152 -17.55 -14.55 23.03
N GLN A 153 -18.73 -13.95 23.25
CA GLN A 153 -19.53 -13.36 22.17
C GLN A 153 -18.97 -12.01 21.72
N ASP A 154 -18.34 -11.28 22.65
CA ASP A 154 -17.77 -9.96 22.44
C ASP A 154 -16.38 -9.86 23.10
N LEU A 155 -15.46 -9.14 22.48
CA LEU A 155 -14.15 -8.82 23.02
C LEU A 155 -14.21 -7.97 24.30
N ALA A 156 -15.31 -7.27 24.56
CA ALA A 156 -15.53 -6.56 25.81
C ALA A 156 -15.43 -7.49 27.04
N ALA A 157 -15.79 -8.77 26.89
CA ALA A 157 -15.71 -9.77 27.95
C ALA A 157 -14.26 -10.12 28.37
N LEU A 158 -13.26 -9.72 27.60
CA LEU A 158 -11.85 -9.92 27.95
C LEU A 158 -11.36 -8.90 28.98
N SER A 159 -12.03 -7.76 29.10
CA SER A 159 -11.62 -6.68 30.01
C SER A 159 -12.44 -6.68 31.31
N PRO A 160 -11.82 -6.39 32.46
CA PRO A 160 -10.37 -6.17 32.66
C PRO A 160 -9.57 -7.45 32.92
N GLU A 161 -10.25 -8.60 33.07
CA GLU A 161 -9.67 -9.82 33.66
C GLU A 161 -8.55 -10.45 32.82
N TYR A 162 -8.74 -10.59 31.50
CA TYR A 162 -7.76 -11.19 30.59
C TYR A 162 -6.92 -10.12 29.87
N LEU A 163 -7.45 -8.90 29.75
CA LEU A 163 -6.80 -7.73 29.18
C LEU A 163 -7.24 -6.47 29.92
N GLU A 164 -6.29 -5.66 30.38
CA GLU A 164 -6.60 -4.35 30.97
C GLU A 164 -7.42 -3.47 30.02
N ARG A 165 -7.03 -3.45 28.73
CA ARG A 165 -7.75 -2.81 27.64
C ARG A 165 -7.39 -3.44 26.30
N LEU A 166 -8.29 -3.33 25.32
CA LEU A 166 -7.98 -3.73 23.95
C LEU A 166 -6.85 -2.86 23.38
N PRO A 167 -5.78 -3.45 22.83
CA PRO A 167 -4.72 -2.67 22.22
C PRO A 167 -5.26 -1.93 20.99
N PRO A 168 -4.83 -0.69 20.72
CA PRO A 168 -5.12 -0.06 19.44
C PRO A 168 -4.33 -0.76 18.32
N PRO A 169 -4.81 -0.72 17.06
CA PRO A 169 -4.00 -1.13 15.92
C PRO A 169 -2.71 -0.30 15.85
N ARG A 170 -1.60 -0.95 15.51
CA ARG A 170 -0.26 -0.35 15.53
C ARG A 170 0.08 0.44 14.28
N CYS A 171 -0.55 0.08 13.16
CA CYS A 171 -0.56 0.90 11.95
C CYS A 171 -1.94 1.46 11.71
N PHE A 172 -2.00 2.75 11.38
CA PHE A 172 -3.23 3.45 11.08
C PHE A 172 -3.90 2.82 9.86
N ALA A 173 -4.99 2.09 10.10
CA ALA A 173 -5.87 1.64 9.05
C ALA A 173 -6.93 2.72 8.81
N PRO A 174 -7.11 3.23 7.58
CA PRO A 174 -8.26 4.05 7.23
C PRO A 174 -9.60 3.28 7.34
N PHE A 175 -9.62 2.05 7.86
CA PHE A 175 -10.83 1.27 8.07
C PHE A 175 -11.83 1.96 9.01
N GLY A 176 -11.33 2.66 10.05
CA GLY A 176 -12.18 3.50 10.90
C GLY A 176 -12.82 4.68 10.16
N TRP A 177 -12.19 5.17 9.09
CA TRP A 177 -12.78 6.17 8.19
C TRP A 177 -13.86 5.59 7.26
N PHE A 178 -13.76 4.32 6.85
CA PHE A 178 -14.80 3.70 5.99
C PHE A 178 -16.11 3.46 6.74
N ARG A 179 -16.06 3.04 8.02
CA ARG A 179 -17.28 3.07 8.85
C ARG A 179 -17.73 4.51 9.16
N GLY A 180 -16.81 5.46 9.26
CA GLY A 180 -17.14 6.90 9.32
C GLY A 180 -17.80 7.47 8.05
N LEU A 181 -17.56 6.92 6.87
CA LEU A 181 -18.30 7.27 5.65
C LEU A 181 -19.73 6.71 5.67
N ASN A 182 -19.97 5.60 6.38
CA ASN A 182 -21.34 5.19 6.74
C ASN A 182 -21.97 6.13 7.80
N ALA A 183 -21.21 7.02 8.44
CA ALA A 183 -21.80 8.12 9.23
C ALA A 183 -22.35 9.25 8.33
N PHE A 184 -21.97 9.33 7.06
CA PHE A 184 -22.60 10.23 6.06
C PHE A 184 -23.84 9.62 5.40
N LEU A 185 -24.04 8.31 5.52
CA LEU A 185 -25.27 7.60 5.17
C LEU A 185 -25.85 7.01 6.46
N PRO A 186 -26.55 7.80 7.29
CA PRO A 186 -27.07 7.32 8.56
C PRO A 186 -27.93 6.08 8.30
N THR A 187 -27.41 4.91 8.64
CA THR A 187 -28.19 3.69 8.78
C THR A 187 -28.74 3.75 10.20
N PRO A 188 -30.04 4.02 10.38
CA PRO A 188 -30.60 4.12 11.71
C PRO A 188 -30.58 2.71 12.33
N GLY A 189 -29.76 2.50 13.36
CA GLY A 189 -29.76 1.26 14.14
C GLY A 189 -28.40 0.71 14.58
N LEU A 190 -27.27 1.22 14.07
CA LEU A 190 -25.94 0.88 14.59
C LEU A 190 -25.37 2.07 15.37
N ALA A 191 -25.78 2.20 16.62
CA ALA A 191 -25.07 3.04 17.58
C ALA A 191 -24.13 2.13 18.37
N ASP A 192 -22.81 2.33 18.26
CA ASP A 192 -21.94 2.09 19.42
C ASP A 192 -20.73 3.05 19.45
N PRO A 193 -20.50 3.86 20.50
CA PRO A 193 -19.50 4.93 20.54
C PRO A 193 -18.08 4.51 20.99
N ALA A 194 -17.71 3.21 20.95
CA ALA A 194 -16.41 2.74 21.47
C ALA A 194 -15.65 1.75 20.55
N THR A 195 -16.23 1.37 19.43
CA THR A 195 -15.70 0.44 18.42
C THR A 195 -15.61 1.17 17.09
N ASP A 196 -14.73 0.71 16.19
CA ASP A 196 -14.93 0.76 14.71
C ASP A 196 -13.64 0.90 13.90
N GLY A 197 -12.48 0.84 14.55
CA GLY A 197 -11.22 0.41 13.95
C GLY A 197 -10.62 -0.83 14.63
N THR A 198 -11.42 -1.50 15.46
CA THR A 198 -11.00 -2.48 16.46
C THR A 198 -11.13 -3.91 15.94
N PHE A 199 -10.35 -4.79 16.56
CA PHE A 199 -10.48 -6.24 16.46
C PHE A 199 -11.95 -6.69 16.54
N HIS A 200 -12.33 -7.73 15.80
CA HIS A 200 -13.70 -8.27 15.82
C HIS A 200 -13.68 -9.80 15.82
N LEU A 201 -14.62 -10.43 16.54
CA LEU A 201 -14.80 -11.87 16.51
C LEU A 201 -15.92 -12.25 15.54
N GLU A 202 -15.58 -13.03 14.53
CA GLU A 202 -16.56 -13.62 13.62
C GLU A 202 -16.72 -15.11 13.94
N ARG A 203 -17.96 -15.61 13.98
CA ARG A 203 -18.24 -17.04 14.11
C ARG A 203 -18.71 -17.58 12.78
N CYS A 204 -18.00 -18.58 12.27
CA CYS A 204 -18.28 -19.21 10.99
C CYS A 204 -18.84 -20.62 11.22
N PRO A 205 -20.17 -20.79 11.37
CA PRO A 205 -20.76 -22.06 11.80
C PRO A 205 -20.56 -23.20 10.81
N TYR A 206 -20.58 -22.89 9.50
CA TYR A 206 -20.34 -23.88 8.44
C TYR A 206 -18.91 -24.43 8.46
N GLU A 207 -17.94 -23.58 8.81
CA GLU A 207 -16.52 -23.93 8.91
C GLU A 207 -16.12 -24.40 10.32
N ARG A 208 -17.04 -24.29 11.30
CA ARG A 208 -16.79 -24.54 12.72
C ARG A 208 -15.56 -23.78 13.25
N ALA A 209 -15.35 -22.56 12.77
CA ALA A 209 -14.22 -21.72 13.13
C ALA A 209 -14.68 -20.44 13.82
N THR A 210 -13.87 -19.96 14.77
CA THR A 210 -13.98 -18.59 15.31
C THR A 210 -12.78 -17.80 14.81
N LEU A 211 -13.04 -16.67 14.16
CA LEU A 211 -12.02 -15.86 13.51
C LEU A 211 -11.88 -14.53 14.23
N LEU A 212 -10.64 -14.14 14.56
CA LEU A 212 -10.32 -12.78 14.96
C LEU A 212 -9.98 -11.95 13.72
N THR A 213 -10.84 -11.01 13.37
CA THR A 213 -10.58 -10.03 12.32
C THR A 213 -9.72 -8.90 12.86
N VAL A 214 -8.65 -8.60 12.14
CA VAL A 214 -7.68 -7.54 12.42
C VAL A 214 -7.67 -6.56 11.26
N PRO A 215 -7.64 -5.24 11.53
CA PRO A 215 -7.60 -4.25 10.47
C PRO A 215 -6.34 -4.39 9.60
N SER A 216 -6.55 -4.34 8.29
CA SER A 216 -5.51 -4.20 7.27
C SER A 216 -5.37 -2.73 6.89
N ILE A 217 -4.17 -2.32 6.46
CA ILE A 217 -4.02 -0.97 5.88
C ILE A 217 -4.55 -0.89 4.44
N ARG A 218 -4.72 -2.05 3.77
CA ARG A 218 -5.39 -2.13 2.47
C ARG A 218 -6.89 -2.23 2.68
N LEU A 219 -7.62 -1.30 2.11
CA LEU A 219 -9.08 -1.19 2.24
C LEU A 219 -9.81 -2.40 1.69
N GLU A 220 -9.22 -3.02 0.67
CA GLU A 220 -9.77 -4.16 -0.02
C GLU A 220 -9.52 -5.50 0.68
N PHE A 221 -8.71 -5.52 1.74
CA PHE A 221 -8.37 -6.73 2.47
C PHE A 221 -8.67 -6.60 3.96
N ILE A 222 -8.92 -7.72 4.62
CA ILE A 222 -8.84 -7.83 6.08
C ILE A 222 -7.91 -8.97 6.45
N GLN A 223 -7.33 -8.90 7.64
CA GLN A 223 -6.53 -9.98 8.18
C GLN A 223 -7.38 -10.78 9.16
N ARG A 224 -7.24 -12.09 9.17
CA ARG A 224 -7.97 -12.98 10.07
C ARG A 224 -7.01 -13.93 10.74
N CYS A 225 -7.20 -14.18 12.03
CA CYS A 225 -6.59 -15.28 12.74
C CYS A 225 -7.65 -16.33 13.04
N ASN A 226 -7.46 -17.56 12.58
CA ASN A 226 -8.30 -18.68 12.98
C ASN A 226 -7.92 -19.07 14.41
N LEU A 227 -8.83 -18.87 15.36
CA LEU A 227 -8.54 -19.13 16.78
C LEU A 227 -8.48 -20.63 17.11
N GLU A 228 -8.91 -21.51 16.22
CA GLU A 228 -8.78 -22.96 16.39
C GLU A 228 -7.41 -23.47 15.95
N THR A 229 -6.85 -22.93 14.85
CA THR A 229 -5.56 -23.39 14.30
C THR A 229 -4.38 -22.48 14.61
N GLY A 230 -4.64 -21.21 14.91
CA GLY A 230 -3.63 -20.15 15.05
C GLY A 230 -3.19 -19.54 13.71
N ASP A 231 -3.74 -19.99 12.58
CA ASP A 231 -3.31 -19.53 11.26
C ASP A 231 -3.80 -18.12 10.93
N TRP A 232 -2.94 -17.36 10.27
CA TRP A 232 -3.25 -16.02 9.78
C TRP A 232 -3.49 -16.02 8.28
N SER A 233 -4.62 -15.46 7.84
CA SER A 233 -4.93 -15.25 6.43
C SER A 233 -5.20 -13.77 6.13
N ARG A 234 -4.97 -13.39 4.87
CA ARG A 234 -5.40 -12.10 4.31
C ARG A 234 -6.40 -12.40 3.21
N VAL A 235 -7.59 -11.82 3.32
CA VAL A 235 -8.74 -12.15 2.49
C VAL A 235 -9.44 -10.87 2.06
N SER A 236 -10.05 -10.88 0.88
CA SER A 236 -10.79 -9.71 0.40
C SER A 236 -11.99 -9.47 1.32
N PHE A 237 -12.31 -8.22 1.64
CA PHE A 237 -13.55 -7.94 2.39
C PHE A 237 -14.80 -8.34 1.58
N LEU A 238 -14.69 -8.36 0.25
CA LEU A 238 -15.77 -8.74 -0.67
C LEU A 238 -16.10 -10.23 -0.61
N ASP A 239 -15.14 -11.06 -0.22
CA ASP A 239 -15.38 -12.51 -0.12
C ASP A 239 -16.22 -12.84 1.14
N GLY A 240 -16.45 -11.87 2.04
CA GLY A 240 -17.22 -12.06 3.28
C GLY A 240 -16.37 -12.63 4.42
N ALA A 241 -16.78 -12.40 5.67
CA ALA A 241 -16.00 -12.71 6.88
C ALA A 241 -15.74 -14.22 7.11
N CYS A 242 -16.54 -15.09 6.50
CA CYS A 242 -16.48 -16.55 6.62
C CYS A 242 -16.17 -17.27 5.30
N SER A 243 -15.54 -16.59 4.33
CA SER A 243 -14.90 -17.28 3.21
C SER A 243 -13.46 -17.58 3.60
N TYR A 244 -13.23 -18.74 4.19
CA TYR A 244 -11.87 -19.24 4.33
C TYR A 244 -11.57 -20.13 3.12
N LEU A 245 -10.69 -19.65 2.23
CA LEU A 245 -10.01 -20.51 1.26
C LEU A 245 -8.76 -21.06 1.96
N PRO A 246 -8.64 -22.38 2.20
CA PRO A 246 -7.33 -22.99 2.41
C PRO A 246 -6.42 -22.81 1.19
#